data_AF-A0A941S038-F1
#
_entry.id   AF-A0A941S038-F1
#
_cell.length_a   1.000
_cell.length_b   1.000
_cell.length_c   1.000
_cell.angle_alpha   90.00
_cell.angle_beta   90.00
_cell.angle_gamma   90.00
#
_symmetry.space_group_name_H-M   'P 1'
#
loop_
_entity.id
_entity.type
_entity.pdbx_description
1 polymer ?
#
loop_
_entity_poly.entity_id
_entity_poly.type
_entity_poly.pdbx_seq_one_letter_code
_entity_poly.pdbx_strand_id
1 'polypeptide(L)'
;MNVPQPSVGSSGVDFADVQGLVRYGYKHMPRAAYVLVRVQDATAARAWLRTARVTSAEAIQPPPSEALQVAFTADGLHALGVPSAVIDGFSDEFRGGMAETSRARQLGDQGPNAPSAWRWGGTDAETPHLAVLFFAESERFESFLAAAKGPGWSAAFTEVTTLETNGVGTSEPFGFADGVSQPQLDWEQQRDVTWPQYQYS
;
A
#
# COMPACT_ATOMS: atom_id res chain seq x y z
N MET A 1 -10.34 29.21 -22.81
CA MET A 1 -9.95 27.82 -23.08
C MET A 1 -10.66 26.98 -22.02
N ASN A 2 -11.70 26.25 -22.42
CA ASN A 2 -12.63 25.59 -21.49
C ASN A 2 -11.96 24.32 -20.99
N VAL A 3 -11.63 24.26 -19.69
CA VAL A 3 -11.18 23.01 -19.06
C VAL A 3 -12.40 22.09 -19.00
N PRO A 4 -12.35 20.87 -19.55
CA PRO A 4 -13.45 19.94 -19.40
C PRO A 4 -13.62 19.62 -17.92
N GLN A 5 -14.77 19.97 -17.35
CA GLN A 5 -15.17 19.41 -16.06
C GLN A 5 -15.40 17.91 -16.26
N PRO A 6 -14.89 17.03 -15.37
CA PRO A 6 -15.22 15.62 -15.41
C PRO A 6 -16.74 15.50 -15.30
N SER A 7 -17.34 14.81 -16.26
CA SER A 7 -18.74 14.42 -16.21
C SER A 7 -18.96 13.65 -14.91
N VAL A 8 -19.80 14.17 -14.02
CA VAL A 8 -20.33 13.43 -12.87
C VAL A 8 -21.21 12.32 -13.45
N GLY A 9 -20.57 11.19 -13.76
CA GLY A 9 -21.16 10.03 -14.42
C GLY A 9 -20.99 8.79 -13.55
N SER A 10 -22.12 8.31 -13.04
CA SER A 10 -22.34 7.17 -12.14
C SER A 10 -21.87 7.36 -10.69
N SER A 11 -22.80 7.22 -9.76
CA SER A 11 -22.62 7.27 -8.29
C SER A 11 -21.91 6.03 -7.72
N GLY A 12 -21.02 5.40 -8.50
CA GLY A 12 -20.33 4.17 -8.14
C GLY A 12 -18.83 4.38 -7.98
N VAL A 13 -18.18 3.51 -7.21
CA VAL A 13 -16.72 3.46 -7.13
C VAL A 13 -16.15 3.00 -8.47
N ASP A 14 -15.24 3.77 -9.05
CA ASP A 14 -14.48 3.35 -10.24
C ASP A 14 -13.39 2.36 -9.82
N PHE A 15 -13.67 1.07 -9.96
CA PHE A 15 -12.73 0.01 -9.57
C PHE A 15 -11.45 -0.02 -10.41
N ALA A 16 -11.44 0.58 -11.61
CA ALA A 16 -10.24 0.68 -12.43
C ALA A 16 -9.22 1.67 -11.84
N ASP A 17 -9.69 2.67 -11.10
CA ASP A 17 -8.88 3.70 -10.44
C ASP A 17 -8.66 3.43 -8.93
N VAL A 18 -9.03 2.23 -8.46
CA VAL A 18 -8.76 1.77 -7.10
C VAL A 18 -7.75 0.64 -7.13
N GLN A 19 -6.74 0.72 -6.27
CA GLN A 19 -5.77 -0.35 -6.08
C GLN A 19 -6.43 -1.63 -5.53
N GLY A 20 -6.14 -2.77 -6.15
CA GLY A 20 -6.82 -4.03 -5.86
C GLY A 20 -6.69 -4.53 -4.42
N LEU A 21 -5.63 -4.15 -3.69
CA LEU A 21 -5.45 -4.52 -2.27
C LEU A 21 -6.60 -4.03 -1.37
N VAL A 22 -7.27 -2.95 -1.74
CA VAL A 22 -8.42 -2.43 -0.97
C VAL A 22 -9.61 -3.40 -1.04
N ARG A 23 -9.73 -4.18 -2.12
CA ARG A 23 -10.86 -5.09 -2.37
C ARG A 23 -10.48 -6.57 -2.22
N TYR A 24 -9.23 -6.92 -2.49
CA TYR A 24 -8.76 -8.31 -2.57
C TYR A 24 -7.56 -8.55 -1.67
N GLY A 25 -7.62 -9.61 -0.87
CA GLY A 25 -6.48 -10.07 -0.05
C GLY A 25 -5.49 -11.00 -0.75
N TYR A 26 -5.63 -11.21 -2.07
CA TYR A 26 -4.75 -12.06 -2.90
C TYR A 26 -4.41 -13.46 -2.33
N LYS A 27 -5.33 -14.09 -1.58
CA LYS A 27 -5.12 -15.36 -0.86
C LYS A 27 -4.65 -16.55 -1.72
N HIS A 28 -4.88 -16.51 -3.03
CA HIS A 28 -4.45 -17.54 -3.98
C HIS A 28 -3.00 -17.34 -4.47
N MET A 29 -2.34 -16.25 -4.08
CA MET A 29 -0.94 -15.93 -4.37
C MET A 29 -0.09 -16.15 -3.11
N PRO A 30 0.47 -17.35 -2.89
CA PRO A 30 1.13 -17.70 -1.63
C PRO A 30 2.50 -17.01 -1.44
N ARG A 31 3.07 -16.40 -2.47
CA ARG A 31 4.33 -15.64 -2.39
C ARG A 31 4.06 -14.15 -2.41
N ALA A 32 4.68 -13.43 -1.48
CA ALA A 32 4.69 -11.98 -1.49
C ALA A 32 6.07 -11.41 -1.12
N ALA A 33 6.36 -10.21 -1.62
CA ALA A 33 7.47 -9.38 -1.15
C ALA A 33 6.97 -7.95 -0.94
N TYR A 34 7.32 -7.38 0.20
CA TYR A 34 7.11 -5.97 0.52
C TYR A 34 8.49 -5.30 0.45
N VAL A 35 8.77 -4.64 -0.67
CA VAL A 35 10.04 -3.97 -0.90
C VAL A 35 9.89 -2.51 -0.46
N LEU A 36 10.54 -2.19 0.65
CA LEU A 36 10.53 -0.85 1.22
C LEU A 36 11.68 -0.06 0.61
N VAL A 37 11.36 1.07 -0.04
CA VAL A 37 12.34 1.82 -0.81
C VAL A 37 12.36 3.29 -0.47
N ARG A 38 13.53 3.90 -0.65
CA ARG A 38 13.70 5.35 -0.70
C ARG A 38 13.91 5.79 -2.14
N VAL A 39 13.32 6.91 -2.51
CA VAL A 39 13.56 7.58 -3.80
C VAL A 39 15.00 8.05 -3.84
N GLN A 40 15.76 7.56 -4.82
CA GLN A 40 17.14 7.95 -5.08
C GLN A 40 17.19 9.09 -6.11
N ASP A 41 16.44 8.94 -7.21
CA ASP A 41 16.25 9.97 -8.22
C ASP A 41 14.76 10.12 -8.54
N ALA A 42 14.21 11.32 -8.33
CA ALA A 42 12.79 11.58 -8.50
C ALA A 42 12.32 11.42 -9.95
N THR A 43 13.18 11.69 -10.94
CA THR A 43 12.83 11.55 -12.35
C THR A 43 12.76 10.09 -12.76
N ALA A 44 13.75 9.29 -12.37
CA ALA A 44 13.79 7.85 -12.59
C ALA A 44 12.66 7.14 -11.82
N ALA A 45 12.38 7.53 -10.57
CA ALA A 45 11.27 6.98 -9.80
C ALA A 45 9.91 7.28 -10.45
N ARG A 46 9.67 8.52 -10.90
CA ARG A 46 8.46 8.84 -11.68
C ARG A 46 8.41 8.11 -13.02
N ALA A 47 9.55 7.85 -13.66
CA ALA A 47 9.59 7.06 -14.90
C ALA A 47 9.18 5.61 -14.64
N TRP A 48 9.70 4.98 -13.58
CA TRP A 48 9.29 3.64 -13.16
C TRP A 48 7.81 3.57 -12.79
N LEU A 49 7.31 4.55 -12.00
CA LEU A 49 5.90 4.61 -11.60
C LEU A 49 4.94 4.69 -12.81
N ARG A 50 5.32 5.35 -13.90
CA ARG A 50 4.50 5.41 -15.13
C ARG A 50 4.40 4.06 -15.86
N THR A 51 5.35 3.17 -15.65
CA THR A 51 5.39 1.84 -16.29
C THR A 51 4.95 0.73 -15.35
N ALA A 52 4.88 1.01 -14.04
CA ALA A 52 4.44 0.07 -13.02
C ALA A 52 2.99 -0.35 -13.29
N ARG A 53 2.78 -1.66 -13.46
CA ARG A 53 1.46 -2.24 -13.71
C ARG A 53 0.73 -2.49 -12.40
N VAL A 54 0.35 -1.41 -11.72
CA VAL A 54 -0.41 -1.48 -10.46
C VAL A 54 -1.75 -2.16 -10.74
N THR A 55 -2.07 -3.20 -9.97
CA THR A 55 -3.27 -4.01 -10.18
C THR A 55 -4.49 -3.30 -9.61
N SER A 56 -5.53 -3.12 -10.45
CA SER A 56 -6.79 -2.46 -10.09
C SER A 56 -7.69 -3.37 -9.22
N ALA A 57 -8.78 -2.79 -8.71
CA ALA A 57 -9.81 -3.48 -7.93
C ALA A 57 -10.93 -4.06 -8.81
N GLU A 58 -10.72 -4.14 -10.12
CA GLU A 58 -11.67 -4.75 -11.05
C GLU A 58 -11.72 -6.27 -10.86
N ALA A 59 -12.93 -6.81 -10.88
CA ALA A 59 -13.14 -8.25 -10.84
C ALA A 59 -12.94 -8.80 -12.25
N ILE A 60 -11.83 -9.49 -12.48
CA ILE A 60 -11.52 -10.15 -13.76
C ILE A 60 -11.60 -11.67 -13.62
N GLN A 61 -12.02 -12.35 -14.68
CA GLN A 61 -12.12 -13.81 -14.76
C GLN A 61 -11.34 -14.33 -15.98
N PRO A 62 -10.34 -15.22 -15.80
CA PRO A 62 -9.85 -15.73 -14.51
C PRO A 62 -9.18 -14.63 -13.66
N PRO A 63 -9.10 -14.80 -12.33
CA PRO A 63 -8.34 -13.91 -11.47
C PRO A 63 -6.86 -13.81 -11.91
N PRO A 64 -6.19 -12.69 -11.63
CA PRO A 64 -4.78 -12.55 -11.97
C PRO A 64 -3.93 -13.52 -11.15
N SER A 65 -2.80 -13.96 -11.72
CA SER A 65 -1.77 -14.79 -11.06
C SER A 65 -0.64 -13.98 -10.43
N GLU A 66 -0.61 -12.67 -10.69
CA GLU A 66 0.39 -11.69 -10.23
C GLU A 66 -0.33 -10.38 -9.87
N ALA A 67 0.08 -9.72 -8.80
CA ALA A 67 -0.43 -8.40 -8.44
C ALA A 67 0.68 -7.48 -7.91
N LEU A 68 0.67 -6.23 -8.37
CA LEU A 68 1.57 -5.16 -7.92
C LEU A 68 0.73 -4.09 -7.22
N GLN A 69 1.16 -3.64 -6.05
CA GLN A 69 0.56 -2.52 -5.33
C GLN A 69 1.67 -1.56 -4.88
N VAL A 70 1.33 -0.28 -4.74
CA VAL A 70 2.28 0.76 -4.32
C VAL A 70 1.63 1.65 -3.28
N ALA A 71 2.29 1.83 -2.15
CA ALA A 71 1.92 2.80 -1.12
C ALA A 71 3.04 3.83 -0.95
N PHE A 72 2.67 5.05 -0.56
CA PHE A 72 3.59 6.18 -0.38
C PHE A 72 3.52 6.67 1.06
N THR A 73 4.65 7.13 1.59
CA THR A 73 4.68 7.96 2.80
C THR A 73 4.63 9.44 2.44
N ALA A 74 4.34 10.31 3.40
CA ALA A 74 4.39 11.76 3.19
C ALA A 74 5.77 12.22 2.67
N ASP A 75 6.84 11.70 3.26
CA ASP A 75 8.23 11.95 2.81
C ASP A 75 8.47 11.44 1.39
N GLY A 76 7.86 10.31 1.02
CA GLY A 76 7.94 9.81 -0.34
C GLY A 76 7.24 10.70 -1.37
N LEU A 77 6.09 11.26 -1.02
CA LEU A 77 5.42 12.25 -1.87
C LEU A 77 6.27 13.51 -2.02
N HIS A 78 6.88 14.01 -0.93
CA HIS A 78 7.84 15.12 -0.99
C HIS A 78 9.04 14.79 -1.88
N ALA A 79 9.65 13.61 -1.72
CA ALA A 79 10.81 13.18 -2.50
C ALA A 79 10.50 13.01 -4.00
N LEU A 80 9.24 12.70 -4.36
CA LEU A 80 8.79 12.65 -5.75
C LEU A 80 8.45 14.04 -6.34
N GLY A 81 8.48 15.09 -5.51
CA GLY A 81 8.19 16.47 -5.91
C GLY A 81 6.70 16.80 -5.94
N VAL A 82 5.86 16.08 -5.18
CA VAL A 82 4.45 16.45 -5.03
C VAL A 82 4.35 17.77 -4.25
N PRO A 83 3.54 18.74 -4.71
CA PRO A 83 3.42 20.03 -4.02
C PRO A 83 2.92 19.88 -2.58
N SER A 84 3.51 20.64 -1.64
CA SER A 84 3.12 20.58 -0.22
C SER A 84 1.64 20.84 0.00
N ALA A 85 1.01 21.73 -0.79
CA ALA A 85 -0.43 21.99 -0.70
C ALA A 85 -1.32 20.75 -0.93
N VAL A 86 -0.85 19.76 -1.70
CA VAL A 86 -1.54 18.46 -1.85
C VAL A 86 -1.29 17.59 -0.63
N ILE A 87 -0.05 17.57 -0.13
CA ILE A 87 0.35 16.76 1.02
C ILE A 87 -0.34 17.25 2.30
N ASP A 88 -0.52 18.56 2.46
CA ASP A 88 -1.21 19.21 3.58
C ASP A 88 -2.70 18.84 3.66
N GLY A 89 -3.28 18.29 2.58
CA GLY A 89 -4.64 17.76 2.57
C GLY A 89 -4.80 16.38 3.23
N PHE A 90 -3.69 15.67 3.50
CA PHE A 90 -3.72 14.41 4.23
C PHE A 90 -3.80 14.62 5.74
N SER A 91 -4.23 13.59 6.45
CA SER A 91 -4.37 13.64 7.91
C SER A 91 -3.03 13.92 8.60
N ASP A 92 -3.09 14.55 9.78
CA ASP A 92 -1.93 14.79 10.64
C ASP A 92 -1.19 13.49 10.94
N GLU A 93 -1.93 12.38 11.03
CA GLU A 93 -1.35 11.09 11.30
C GLU A 93 -0.45 10.62 10.15
N PHE A 94 -0.94 10.71 8.93
CA PHE A 94 -0.17 10.36 7.74
C PHE A 94 1.05 11.27 7.57
N ARG A 95 0.88 12.58 7.75
CA ARG A 95 1.94 13.59 7.59
C ARG A 95 3.03 13.46 8.66
N GLY A 96 2.67 13.13 9.90
CA GLY A 96 3.63 12.96 10.99
C GLY A 96 4.42 11.65 10.95
N GLY A 97 3.91 10.61 10.26
CA GLY A 97 4.56 9.31 10.20
C GLY A 97 4.47 8.49 11.50
N MET A 98 4.97 7.24 11.45
CA MET A 98 4.85 6.29 12.56
C MET A 98 5.83 6.54 13.72
N ALA A 99 7.01 7.10 13.44
CA ALA A 99 8.05 7.35 14.44
C ALA A 99 7.88 8.68 15.21
N GLU A 100 6.82 9.43 14.94
CA GLU A 100 6.52 10.68 15.66
C GLU A 100 6.38 10.41 17.16
N THR A 101 7.03 11.23 17.98
CA THR A 101 7.23 10.94 19.41
C THR A 101 5.91 10.82 20.18
N SER A 102 4.91 11.67 19.87
CA SER A 102 3.61 11.61 20.52
C SER A 102 2.86 10.34 20.14
N ARG A 103 2.92 9.90 18.88
CA ARG A 103 2.33 8.65 18.40
C ARG A 103 2.99 7.43 19.00
N ALA A 104 4.31 7.34 18.98
CA ALA A 104 5.04 6.22 19.58
C ALA A 104 4.63 6.04 21.06
N ARG A 105 4.44 7.13 21.80
CA ARG A 105 3.92 7.08 23.17
C ARG A 105 2.47 6.56 23.25
N GLN A 106 1.58 7.03 22.37
CA GLN A 106 0.17 6.60 22.33
C GLN A 106 0.02 5.11 21.97
N LEU A 107 0.86 4.61 21.06
CA LEU A 107 0.87 3.20 20.64
C LEU A 107 1.61 2.26 21.62
N GLY A 108 2.36 2.83 22.57
CA GLY A 108 3.15 2.05 23.54
C GLY A 108 4.53 1.62 23.04
N ASP A 109 4.98 2.16 21.90
CA ASP A 109 6.31 1.94 21.32
C ASP A 109 7.38 2.70 22.13
N GLN A 110 7.74 2.14 23.28
CA GLN A 110 8.68 2.72 24.25
C GLN A 110 9.77 1.72 24.67
N GLY A 111 10.87 2.23 25.23
CA GLY A 111 11.98 1.41 25.69
C GLY A 111 12.58 0.58 24.56
N PRO A 112 12.72 -0.76 24.70
CA PRO A 112 13.23 -1.64 23.63
C PRO A 112 12.41 -1.62 22.33
N ASN A 113 11.15 -1.18 22.38
CA ASN A 113 10.27 -1.08 21.21
C ASN A 113 10.19 0.34 20.63
N ALA A 114 10.95 1.29 21.17
CA ALA A 114 10.94 2.67 20.70
C ALA A 114 11.41 2.76 19.23
N PRO A 115 10.98 3.79 18.48
CA PRO A 115 11.37 3.96 17.07
C PRO A 115 12.88 3.89 16.82
N SER A 116 13.70 4.43 17.73
CA SER A 116 15.17 4.37 17.65
C SER A 116 15.76 2.96 17.66
N ALA A 117 14.99 1.94 18.04
CA ALA A 117 15.38 0.53 18.05
C ALA A 117 14.72 -0.28 16.91
N TRP A 118 13.89 0.34 16.07
CA TRP A 118 13.30 -0.33 14.92
C TRP A 118 14.35 -0.68 13.87
N ARG A 119 14.14 -1.78 13.15
CA ARG A 119 15.03 -2.22 12.07
C ARG A 119 15.04 -1.26 10.87
N TRP A 120 13.97 -0.48 10.71
CA TRP A 120 13.76 0.53 9.67
C TRP A 120 12.69 1.51 10.15
N GLY A 121 12.63 2.70 9.54
CA GLY A 121 11.61 3.71 9.87
C GLY A 121 11.75 4.40 11.23
N GLY A 122 12.81 4.11 11.97
CA GLY A 122 13.09 4.73 13.27
C GLY A 122 13.70 6.14 13.17
N THR A 123 14.32 6.45 12.03
CA THR A 123 14.95 7.73 11.72
C THR A 123 14.58 8.17 10.31
N ASP A 124 14.64 9.47 10.02
CA ASP A 124 14.33 10.03 8.70
C ASP A 124 15.13 9.38 7.56
N ALA A 125 16.37 8.95 7.83
CA ALA A 125 17.22 8.29 6.85
C ALA A 125 16.79 6.84 6.54
N GLU A 126 16.12 6.19 7.49
CA GLU A 126 15.67 4.80 7.42
C GLU A 126 14.17 4.68 7.11
N THR A 127 13.43 5.79 7.12
CA THR A 127 12.02 5.86 6.73
C THR A 127 11.86 5.53 5.25
N PRO A 128 11.11 4.49 4.88
CA PRO A 128 10.80 4.24 3.48
C PRO A 128 9.99 5.39 2.88
N HIS A 129 10.27 5.73 1.63
CA HIS A 129 9.44 6.64 0.84
C HIS A 129 8.25 5.92 0.23
N LEU A 130 8.46 4.67 -0.21
CA LEU A 130 7.41 3.83 -0.78
C LEU A 130 7.49 2.42 -0.19
N ALA A 131 6.34 1.75 -0.16
CA ALA A 131 6.25 0.29 -0.08
C ALA A 131 5.73 -0.23 -1.42
N VAL A 132 6.50 -1.09 -2.08
CA VAL A 132 6.07 -1.77 -3.31
C VAL A 132 5.81 -3.23 -2.98
N LEU A 133 4.56 -3.65 -3.16
CA LEU A 133 4.07 -4.95 -2.74
C LEU A 133 3.86 -5.83 -3.98
N PHE A 134 4.52 -6.97 -4.00
CA PHE A 134 4.45 -7.97 -5.05
C PHE A 134 3.73 -9.18 -4.49
N PHE A 135 2.72 -9.66 -5.17
CA PHE A 135 2.03 -10.91 -4.88
C PHE A 135 2.06 -11.77 -6.14
N ALA A 136 2.36 -13.06 -6.03
CA ALA A 136 2.22 -13.98 -7.16
C ALA A 136 2.03 -15.44 -6.73
N GLU A 137 1.61 -16.25 -7.70
CA GLU A 137 1.80 -17.71 -7.67
C GLU A 137 3.29 -18.07 -7.57
N SER A 138 3.59 -19.18 -6.90
CA SER A 138 4.96 -19.54 -6.51
C SER A 138 5.94 -19.63 -7.68
N GLU A 139 5.48 -20.19 -8.80
CA GLU A 139 6.26 -20.43 -10.02
C GLU A 139 6.49 -19.15 -10.84
N ARG A 140 5.74 -18.08 -10.58
CA ARG A 140 5.83 -16.79 -11.27
C ARG A 140 6.58 -15.73 -10.48
N PHE A 141 6.72 -15.93 -9.18
CA PHE A 141 7.14 -14.87 -8.26
C PHE A 141 8.49 -14.23 -8.62
N GLU A 142 9.53 -15.05 -8.86
CA GLU A 142 10.88 -14.52 -9.14
C GLU A 142 10.94 -13.75 -10.47
N SER A 143 10.28 -14.27 -11.51
CA SER A 143 10.25 -13.63 -12.82
C SER A 143 9.41 -12.36 -12.81
N PHE A 144 8.27 -12.38 -12.09
CA PHE A 144 7.43 -11.21 -11.88
C PHE A 144 8.17 -10.10 -11.13
N LEU A 145 8.81 -10.41 -10.01
CA LEU A 145 9.59 -9.46 -9.21
C LEU A 145 10.69 -8.81 -10.05
N ALA A 146 11.48 -9.61 -10.77
CA ALA A 146 12.55 -9.11 -11.63
C ALA A 146 12.01 -8.24 -12.78
N ALA A 147 10.94 -8.67 -13.44
CA ALA A 147 10.33 -7.92 -14.55
C ALA A 147 9.70 -6.60 -14.09
N ALA A 148 9.01 -6.61 -12.96
CA ALA A 148 8.33 -5.43 -12.43
C ALA A 148 9.31 -4.39 -11.86
N LYS A 149 10.42 -4.82 -11.24
CA LYS A 149 11.53 -3.91 -10.91
C LYS A 149 12.17 -3.36 -12.20
N GLY A 150 12.62 -4.25 -13.08
CA GLY A 150 13.24 -3.87 -14.35
C GLY A 150 14.56 -3.09 -14.20
N PRO A 151 15.18 -2.65 -15.31
CA PRO A 151 16.51 -2.03 -15.29
C PRO A 151 16.54 -0.63 -14.68
N GLY A 152 15.40 0.07 -14.61
CA GLY A 152 15.31 1.42 -14.05
C GLY A 152 15.23 1.44 -12.52
N TRP A 153 15.02 0.30 -11.88
CA TRP A 153 14.77 0.22 -10.44
C TRP A 153 15.91 0.78 -9.59
N SER A 154 17.14 0.35 -9.84
CA SER A 154 18.31 0.77 -9.06
C SER A 154 18.75 2.21 -9.32
N ALA A 155 18.27 2.84 -10.40
CA ALA A 155 18.44 4.27 -10.62
C ALA A 155 17.35 5.09 -9.91
N ALA A 156 16.15 4.51 -9.78
CA ALA A 156 15.01 5.14 -9.14
C ALA A 156 15.07 5.06 -7.61
N PHE A 157 15.53 3.94 -7.06
CA PHE A 157 15.30 3.57 -5.67
C PHE A 157 16.51 2.95 -4.98
N THR A 158 16.67 3.30 -3.71
CA THR A 158 17.49 2.54 -2.76
C THR A 158 16.57 1.63 -1.95
N GLU A 159 16.80 0.31 -1.97
CA GLU A 159 16.07 -0.64 -1.14
C GLU A 159 16.52 -0.54 0.33
N VAL A 160 15.59 -0.24 1.23
CA VAL A 160 15.82 -0.22 2.67
C VAL A 160 15.78 -1.64 3.22
N THR A 161 14.73 -2.39 2.88
CA THR A 161 14.58 -3.79 3.24
C THR A 161 13.54 -4.46 2.36
N THR A 162 13.59 -5.79 2.28
CA THR A 162 12.56 -6.61 1.65
C THR A 162 12.01 -7.58 2.68
N LEU A 163 10.69 -7.54 2.88
CA LEU A 163 9.99 -8.48 3.75
C LEU A 163 9.32 -9.52 2.85
N GLU A 164 9.84 -10.73 2.85
CA GLU A 164 9.29 -11.82 2.05
C GLU A 164 8.28 -12.63 2.86
N THR A 165 7.33 -13.21 2.15
CA THR A 165 6.33 -14.11 2.69
C THR A 165 6.17 -15.28 1.74
N ASN A 166 6.21 -16.49 2.31
CA ASN A 166 6.04 -17.72 1.56
C ASN A 166 5.08 -18.64 2.31
N GLY A 167 3.84 -18.74 1.82
CA GLY A 167 2.82 -19.59 2.39
C GLY A 167 2.45 -19.16 3.82
N VAL A 168 1.69 -18.07 3.95
CA VAL A 168 1.03 -17.78 5.23
C VAL A 168 -0.04 -18.85 5.41
N GLY A 169 0.09 -19.65 6.47
CA GLY A 169 -0.97 -20.58 6.87
C GLY A 169 -2.26 -19.84 7.23
N THR A 170 -3.31 -20.59 7.54
CA THR A 170 -4.57 -20.00 8.03
C THR A 170 -4.50 -19.51 9.48
N SER A 171 -3.38 -19.78 10.15
CA SER A 171 -3.15 -19.43 11.54
C SER A 171 -1.95 -18.51 11.69
N GLU A 172 -2.06 -17.57 12.62
CA GLU A 172 -0.95 -16.71 13.02
C GLU A 172 0.06 -17.50 13.90
N PRO A 173 1.27 -16.97 14.18
CA PRO A 173 2.34 -17.71 14.86
C PRO A 173 2.02 -18.26 16.26
N PHE A 174 1.03 -17.71 16.98
CA PHE A 174 0.54 -18.24 18.26
C PHE A 174 -0.50 -19.37 18.11
N GLY A 175 -0.89 -19.72 16.88
CA GLY A 175 -1.73 -20.88 16.55
C GLY A 175 -3.23 -20.58 16.35
N PHE A 176 -3.66 -19.32 16.45
CA PHE A 176 -5.05 -18.92 16.27
C PHE A 176 -5.38 -18.66 14.80
N ALA A 177 -6.63 -18.91 14.40
CA ALA A 177 -7.11 -18.54 13.08
C ALA A 177 -7.17 -17.00 12.95
N ASP A 178 -6.61 -16.47 11.87
CA ASP A 178 -6.57 -15.03 11.60
C ASP A 178 -7.48 -14.65 10.42
N GLY A 179 -7.85 -13.36 10.32
CA GLY A 179 -8.63 -12.83 9.20
C GLY A 179 -10.12 -13.22 9.17
N VAL A 180 -10.67 -13.73 10.29
CA VAL A 180 -12.07 -14.21 10.36
C VAL A 180 -13.09 -13.07 10.28
N SER A 181 -12.84 -11.94 10.94
CA SER A 181 -13.75 -10.80 10.97
C SER A 181 -13.15 -9.64 10.18
N GLN A 182 -13.76 -9.33 9.03
CA GLN A 182 -13.39 -8.23 8.15
C GLN A 182 -14.63 -7.38 7.87
N PRO A 183 -14.49 -6.04 7.73
CA PRO A 183 -15.64 -5.20 7.43
C PRO A 183 -16.19 -5.52 6.05
N GLN A 184 -17.50 -5.68 5.94
CA GLN A 184 -18.16 -5.65 4.64
C GLN A 184 -18.35 -4.20 4.21
N LEU A 185 -17.56 -3.80 3.22
CA LEU A 185 -17.65 -2.49 2.59
C LEU A 185 -18.91 -2.39 1.72
N ASP A 186 -19.64 -1.30 1.91
CA ASP A 186 -20.82 -0.97 1.12
C ASP A 186 -20.43 -0.19 -0.13
N TRP A 187 -19.91 -0.93 -1.12
CA TRP A 187 -19.44 -0.38 -2.39
C TRP A 187 -20.54 0.29 -3.21
N GLU A 188 -21.79 -0.12 -2.99
CA GLU A 188 -22.97 0.37 -3.70
C GLU A 188 -23.60 1.58 -2.98
N GLN A 189 -23.04 2.01 -1.85
CA GLN A 189 -23.50 3.14 -1.03
C GLN A 189 -25.00 3.02 -0.67
N GLN A 190 -25.45 1.81 -0.37
CA GLN A 190 -26.85 1.50 -0.03
C GLN A 190 -27.20 1.74 1.43
N ARG A 191 -26.21 1.82 2.32
CA ARG A 191 -26.41 2.03 3.75
C ARG A 191 -26.74 3.49 4.05
N ASP A 192 -27.80 3.67 4.83
CA ASP A 192 -28.11 4.97 5.43
C ASP A 192 -27.14 5.22 6.61
N VAL A 193 -26.19 6.14 6.40
CA VAL A 193 -25.17 6.51 7.40
C VAL A 193 -25.70 7.47 8.47
N THR A 194 -26.95 7.93 8.36
CA THR A 194 -27.54 8.89 9.31
C THR A 194 -28.18 8.24 10.53
N TRP A 195 -28.37 6.91 10.52
CA TRP A 195 -28.96 6.17 11.63
C TRP A 195 -28.22 4.86 11.90
N PRO A 196 -28.00 4.47 13.18
CA PRO A 196 -27.44 3.17 13.49
C PRO A 196 -28.40 2.06 13.09
N GLN A 197 -28.04 1.29 12.07
CA GLN A 197 -28.78 0.11 11.65
C GLN A 197 -28.28 -1.11 12.42
N TYR A 198 -29.03 -1.53 13.45
CA TYR A 198 -28.76 -2.79 14.15
C TYR A 198 -29.46 -3.93 13.41
N GLN A 199 -28.73 -4.67 12.58
CA GLN A 199 -29.19 -5.97 12.09
C GLN A 199 -28.70 -7.04 13.05
N TYR A 200 -29.60 -7.54 13.90
CA TYR A 200 -29.38 -8.78 14.64
C TYR A 200 -29.71 -9.95 13.70
N SER A 201 -28.68 -10.73 13.34
CA SER A 201 -28.80 -12.02 12.66
C SER A 201 -28.64 -13.16 13.64
#